data_AF-A0A523D2L2-F1
#
_entry.id   AF-A0A523D2L2-F1
#
_cell.length_a   1.000
_cell.length_b   1.000
_cell.length_c   1.000
_cell.angle_alpha   90.00
_cell.angle_beta   90.00
_cell.angle_gamma   90.00
#
_symmetry.space_group_name_H-M   'P 1'
#
loop_
_entity.id
_entity.type
_entity.pdbx_description
1 polymer ?
#
loop_
_entity_poly.entity_id
_entity_poly.type
_entity_poly.pdbx_seq_one_letter_code
_entity_poly.pdbx_strand_id
1 'polypeptide(L)'
;MASASPSPRPRGYITGGVALAAMLMILLLGAVQNALGLQIAGLQALRERFLLDPTVVAVMLLSLVLLFRRRDQENTVRPPAGSIPLMDLVPLALAVLGVQMVVEHAWSLLGNWIASPPVPQDLAGPLHRLGMGGALLLALGALLILVPRFRRRLRECAAAGRLRSGLYFTVAVLVVVYGILVWVGVLVAGPRQVHLTMPPVLGATAMLILGQGVIALGEEIFYRGILQGEVSRMLVKAGMANPRNRRMLALGTVSLLFGLEHVGPGMTREMFLATFLYAFCMSLLFGFLFELTGNLAVCSLAHFFNNLIVLGLGPTVSLPGPLAAFGDGVYLMAFLSITFVFLFLLSRDPSKSLAPIRPR
;
A
#
# COMPACT_ATOMS: atom_id res chain seq x y z
N MET A 1 6.08 43.88 38.62
CA MET A 1 5.08 43.09 37.88
C MET A 1 5.05 43.57 36.44
N ALA A 2 5.77 42.91 35.54
CA ALA A 2 5.84 43.27 34.13
C ALA A 2 4.62 42.67 33.42
N SER A 3 3.81 43.51 32.77
CA SER A 3 2.68 43.10 31.94
C SER A 3 3.21 42.35 30.71
N ALA A 4 3.03 41.03 30.69
CA ALA A 4 3.26 40.25 29.49
C ALA A 4 2.28 40.71 28.41
N SER A 5 2.81 41.33 27.35
CA SER A 5 2.01 41.71 26.19
C SER A 5 1.44 40.45 25.53
N PRO A 6 0.15 40.44 25.16
CA PRO A 6 -0.43 39.30 24.48
C PRO A 6 0.21 39.17 23.11
N SER A 7 1.00 38.10 22.92
CA SER A 7 1.58 37.77 21.62
C SER A 7 0.46 37.67 20.58
N PRO A 8 0.55 38.39 19.44
CA PRO A 8 -0.49 38.35 18.41
C PRO A 8 -0.66 36.90 17.93
N ARG A 9 -1.84 36.33 18.18
CA ARG A 9 -2.20 35.01 17.64
C ARG A 9 -2.20 35.11 16.12
N PRO A 10 -1.39 34.33 15.40
CA PRO A 10 -1.33 34.42 13.95
C PRO A 10 -2.64 33.89 13.37
N ARG A 11 -3.49 34.81 12.88
CA ARG A 11 -4.80 34.52 12.28
C ARG A 11 -4.74 33.90 10.87
N GLY A 12 -3.55 33.72 10.29
CA GLY A 12 -3.36 33.18 8.94
C GLY A 12 -3.42 31.65 8.79
N TYR A 13 -3.51 30.89 9.90
CA TYR A 13 -3.40 29.42 9.85
C TYR A 13 -4.72 28.67 9.59
N ILE A 14 -5.86 29.35 9.70
CA ILE A 14 -7.19 28.72 9.63
C ILE A 14 -7.63 28.50 8.17
N THR A 15 -7.31 29.41 7.25
CA THR A 15 -7.84 29.40 5.88
C THR A 15 -7.23 28.30 5.00
N GLY A 16 -5.91 28.11 5.03
CA GLY A 16 -5.29 26.96 4.37
C GLY A 16 -5.78 25.63 4.96
N GLY A 17 -6.04 25.65 6.28
CA GLY A 17 -6.46 24.49 7.07
C GLY A 17 -7.75 23.88 6.56
N VAL A 18 -8.72 24.78 6.45
CA VAL A 18 -10.06 24.53 5.92
C VAL A 18 -9.98 24.10 4.45
N ALA A 19 -9.11 24.71 3.63
CA ALA A 19 -8.98 24.34 2.21
C ALA A 19 -8.45 22.91 2.00
N LEU A 20 -7.41 22.49 2.73
CA LEU A 20 -6.88 21.12 2.61
C LEU A 20 -7.83 20.08 3.24
N ALA A 21 -8.47 20.40 4.37
CA ALA A 21 -9.48 19.54 4.97
C ALA A 21 -10.71 19.37 4.06
N ALA A 22 -11.18 20.46 3.46
CA ALA A 22 -12.24 20.44 2.46
C ALA A 22 -11.83 19.62 1.23
N MET A 23 -10.59 19.77 0.75
CA MET A 23 -10.08 18.98 -0.38
C MET A 23 -10.02 17.48 -0.06
N LEU A 24 -9.47 17.09 1.10
CA LEU A 24 -9.43 15.69 1.55
C LEU A 24 -10.85 15.13 1.72
N MET A 25 -11.78 15.93 2.25
CA MET A 25 -13.19 15.56 2.35
C MET A 25 -13.84 15.39 0.98
N ILE A 26 -13.58 16.27 0.01
CA ILE A 26 -14.11 16.16 -1.36
C ILE A 26 -13.53 14.92 -2.06
N LEU A 27 -12.25 14.61 -1.87
CA LEU A 27 -11.62 13.39 -2.38
C LEU A 27 -12.23 12.13 -1.75
N LEU A 28 -12.41 12.14 -0.43
CA LEU A 28 -13.00 11.01 0.29
C LEU A 28 -14.47 10.81 -0.11
N LEU A 29 -15.25 11.88 -0.19
CA LEU A 29 -16.64 11.84 -0.64
C LEU A 29 -16.74 11.44 -2.11
N GLY A 30 -15.82 11.87 -2.97
CA GLY A 30 -15.75 11.47 -4.37
C GLY A 30 -15.38 10.00 -4.56
N ALA A 31 -14.46 9.49 -3.73
CA ALA A 31 -14.12 8.06 -3.70
C ALA A 31 -15.33 7.23 -3.23
N VAL A 32 -16.01 7.65 -2.15
CA VAL A 32 -17.24 7.01 -1.66
C VAL A 32 -18.36 7.08 -2.69
N GLN A 33 -18.50 8.20 -3.39
CA GLN A 33 -19.50 8.37 -4.44
C GLN A 33 -19.25 7.38 -5.60
N ASN A 34 -18.01 7.31 -6.10
CA ASN A 34 -17.61 6.36 -7.15
C ASN A 34 -17.82 4.91 -6.71
N ALA A 35 -17.40 4.60 -5.49
CA ALA A 35 -17.55 3.29 -4.85
C ALA A 35 -19.02 2.85 -4.78
N LEU A 36 -19.93 3.77 -4.45
CA LEU A 36 -21.35 3.48 -4.26
C LEU A 36 -22.18 3.69 -5.54
N GLY A 37 -21.57 4.05 -6.67
CA GLY A 37 -22.28 4.36 -7.91
C GLY A 37 -23.25 5.54 -7.77
N LEU A 38 -23.05 6.41 -6.78
CA LEU A 38 -23.92 7.56 -6.54
C LEU A 38 -23.57 8.66 -7.56
N GLN A 39 -24.56 9.33 -8.13
CA GLN A 39 -24.33 10.50 -9.00
C GLN A 39 -24.80 11.77 -8.29
N ILE A 40 -23.88 12.43 -7.58
CA ILE A 40 -24.09 13.74 -6.98
C ILE A 40 -23.49 14.78 -7.95
N ALA A 41 -24.32 15.33 -8.83
CA ALA A 41 -23.89 16.23 -9.91
C ALA A 41 -23.01 17.40 -9.42
N GLY A 42 -23.32 17.96 -8.25
CA GLY A 42 -22.55 19.05 -7.66
C GLY A 42 -21.14 18.66 -7.19
N LEU A 43 -20.96 17.45 -6.64
CA LEU A 43 -19.66 16.95 -6.19
C LEU A 43 -18.79 16.52 -7.38
N GLN A 44 -19.42 15.95 -8.41
CA GLN A 44 -18.77 15.51 -9.63
C GLN A 44 -18.22 16.70 -10.43
N ALA A 45 -19.01 17.77 -10.60
CA ALA A 45 -18.55 19.01 -11.22
C ALA A 45 -17.42 19.69 -10.42
N LEU A 46 -17.44 19.61 -9.09
CA LEU A 46 -16.36 20.13 -8.24
C LEU A 46 -15.08 19.31 -8.40
N ARG A 47 -15.18 17.99 -8.49
CA ARG A 47 -14.05 17.09 -8.72
C ARG A 47 -13.45 17.28 -10.11
N GLU A 48 -14.27 17.38 -11.14
CA GLU A 48 -13.85 17.66 -12.51
C GLU A 48 -13.16 19.01 -12.66
N ARG A 49 -13.67 20.07 -12.01
CA ARG A 49 -13.08 21.41 -12.09
C ARG A 49 -11.82 21.62 -11.25
N PHE A 50 -11.73 21.02 -10.06
CA PHE A 50 -10.66 21.36 -9.11
C PHE A 50 -9.64 20.24 -8.88
N LEU A 51 -10.00 18.98 -9.11
CA LEU A 51 -9.17 17.82 -8.76
C LEU A 51 -8.72 17.01 -9.98
N LEU A 52 -9.39 17.15 -11.12
CA LEU A 52 -9.04 16.46 -12.36
C LEU A 52 -8.29 17.35 -13.37
N ASP A 53 -8.15 18.66 -13.11
CA ASP A 53 -7.21 19.48 -13.89
C ASP A 53 -5.79 19.24 -13.37
N PRO A 54 -4.93 18.53 -14.13
CA PRO A 54 -3.58 18.22 -13.69
C PRO A 54 -2.72 19.45 -13.45
N THR A 55 -3.04 20.58 -14.09
CA THR A 55 -2.36 21.87 -13.89
C THR A 55 -2.71 22.44 -12.52
N VAL A 56 -3.98 22.41 -12.13
CA VAL A 56 -4.44 22.89 -10.81
C VAL A 56 -3.81 22.05 -9.71
N VAL A 57 -3.83 20.72 -9.85
CA VAL A 57 -3.23 19.84 -8.85
C VAL A 57 -1.71 19.99 -8.84
N ALA A 58 -1.03 20.09 -9.98
CA ALA A 58 0.42 20.34 -10.02
C ALA A 58 0.81 21.67 -9.37
N VAL A 59 0.06 22.75 -9.61
CA VAL A 59 0.28 24.06 -8.98
C VAL A 59 0.01 23.99 -7.47
N MET A 60 -1.02 23.26 -7.04
CA MET A 60 -1.30 23.04 -5.64
C MET A 60 -0.19 22.23 -4.96
N LEU A 61 0.22 21.11 -5.56
CA LEU A 61 1.32 20.27 -5.05
C LEU A 61 2.62 21.08 -5.00
N LEU A 62 2.96 21.85 -6.04
CA LEU A 62 4.13 22.72 -6.07
C LEU A 62 4.06 23.79 -4.98
N SER A 63 2.91 24.43 -4.81
CA SER A 63 2.69 25.43 -3.75
C SER A 63 2.83 24.81 -2.36
N LEU A 64 2.29 23.61 -2.15
CA LEU A 64 2.44 22.86 -0.91
C LEU A 64 3.91 22.48 -0.67
N VAL A 65 4.66 22.04 -1.69
CA VAL A 65 6.10 21.75 -1.60
C VAL A 65 6.91 22.99 -1.23
N LEU A 66 6.65 24.13 -1.89
CA LEU A 66 7.36 25.38 -1.64
C LEU A 66 7.08 25.90 -0.22
N LEU A 67 5.81 25.86 0.22
CA LEU A 67 5.42 26.23 1.58
C LEU A 67 6.04 25.27 2.63
N PHE A 68 6.12 23.98 2.32
CA PHE A 68 6.73 22.98 3.21
C PHE A 68 8.24 23.22 3.37
N ARG A 69 8.96 23.42 2.26
CA ARG A 69 10.41 23.68 2.27
C ARG A 69 10.78 24.97 3.01
N ARG A 70 10.00 26.03 2.82
CA ARG A 70 10.21 27.31 3.52
C ARG A 70 10.08 27.17 5.04
N ARG A 71 9.11 26.38 5.52
CA ARG A 71 8.86 26.26 6.97
C ARG A 71 9.79 25.27 7.68
N ASP A 72 10.30 24.25 6.98
CA ASP A 72 11.37 23.38 7.53
C ASP A 72 12.63 24.20 7.89
N GLN A 73 12.81 25.38 7.26
CA GLN A 73 13.85 26.35 7.58
C GLN A 73 13.46 27.33 8.71
N GLU A 74 12.16 27.55 8.98
CA GLU A 74 11.66 28.60 9.89
C GLU A 74 11.18 28.09 11.28
N ASN A 75 11.10 26.76 11.51
CA ASN A 75 10.50 26.24 12.75
C ASN A 75 11.45 26.25 13.98
N THR A 76 11.33 27.30 14.82
CA THR A 76 11.79 27.33 16.22
C THR A 76 10.66 27.21 17.26
N VAL A 77 9.38 27.32 16.86
CA VAL A 77 8.24 27.29 17.81
C VAL A 77 7.48 25.97 17.71
N ARG A 78 7.53 25.17 18.79
CA ARG A 78 6.76 23.92 18.89
C ARG A 78 5.26 24.25 19.05
N PRO A 79 4.37 23.68 18.23
CA PRO A 79 2.93 23.82 18.43
C PRO A 79 2.50 23.18 19.77
N PRO A 80 1.41 23.67 20.39
CA PRO A 80 0.86 23.05 21.60
C PRO A 80 0.45 21.60 21.34
N ALA A 81 0.67 20.73 22.34
CA ALA A 81 0.30 19.32 22.26
C ALA A 81 -1.21 19.17 22.00
N GLY A 82 -1.59 18.24 21.11
CA GLY A 82 -2.98 18.04 20.69
C GLY A 82 -3.40 18.87 19.48
N SER A 83 -2.49 19.67 18.89
CA SER A 83 -2.74 20.36 17.62
C SER A 83 -1.87 19.78 16.51
N ILE A 84 -2.47 19.52 15.34
CA ILE A 84 -1.73 19.16 14.13
C ILE A 84 -1.64 20.41 13.25
N PRO A 85 -0.45 21.02 13.10
CA PRO A 85 -0.26 22.07 12.10
C PRO A 85 -0.66 21.54 10.74
N LEU A 86 -1.46 22.31 10.00
CA LEU A 86 -1.85 21.92 8.64
C LEU A 86 -0.67 21.54 7.76
N MET A 87 0.44 22.25 7.90
CA MET A 87 1.64 22.00 7.11
C MET A 87 2.22 20.60 7.32
N ASP A 88 1.87 19.91 8.41
CA ASP A 88 2.25 18.52 8.61
C ASP A 88 1.44 17.55 7.72
N LEU A 89 0.25 17.97 7.27
CA LEU A 89 -0.60 17.25 6.31
C LEU A 89 -0.11 17.38 4.87
N VAL A 90 0.68 18.40 4.56
CA VAL A 90 1.20 18.63 3.21
C VAL A 90 1.89 17.41 2.62
N PRO A 91 2.85 16.73 3.28
CA PRO A 91 3.54 15.65 2.59
C PRO A 91 2.70 14.38 2.52
N LEU A 92 1.70 14.23 3.39
CA LEU A 92 0.70 13.18 3.24
C LEU A 92 -0.18 13.46 2.01
N ALA A 93 -0.62 14.71 1.83
CA ALA A 93 -1.37 15.13 0.66
C ALA A 93 -0.54 14.99 -0.62
N LEU A 94 0.74 15.37 -0.61
CA LEU A 94 1.67 15.16 -1.73
C LEU A 94 1.84 13.68 -2.07
N ALA A 95 1.94 12.82 -1.05
CA ALA A 95 2.05 11.39 -1.25
C ALA A 95 0.78 10.85 -1.90
N VAL A 96 -0.40 11.10 -1.32
CA VAL A 96 -1.68 10.58 -1.81
C VAL A 96 -2.03 11.14 -3.19
N LEU A 97 -2.07 12.47 -3.33
CA LEU A 97 -2.48 13.11 -4.58
C LEU A 97 -1.44 12.96 -5.68
N GLY A 98 -0.16 13.15 -5.35
CA GLY A 98 0.91 13.08 -6.33
C GLY A 98 1.07 11.68 -6.90
N VAL A 99 1.03 10.65 -6.05
CA VAL A 99 1.10 9.25 -6.53
C VAL A 99 -0.15 8.92 -7.33
N GLN A 100 -1.35 9.24 -6.84
CA GLN A 100 -2.60 8.95 -7.53
C GLN A 100 -2.64 9.58 -8.93
N MET A 101 -2.25 10.85 -9.05
CA MET A 101 -2.20 11.54 -10.34
C MET A 101 -1.27 10.85 -11.32
N VAL A 102 -0.05 10.49 -10.91
CA VAL A 102 0.92 9.86 -11.79
C VAL A 102 0.42 8.49 -12.24
N VAL A 103 -0.17 7.73 -11.32
CA VAL A 103 -0.77 6.41 -11.59
C VAL A 103 -1.95 6.54 -12.57
N GLU A 104 -2.85 7.51 -12.38
CA GLU A 104 -4.01 7.75 -13.24
C GLU A 104 -3.61 8.24 -14.64
N HIS A 105 -2.63 9.15 -14.75
CA HIS A 105 -2.09 9.58 -16.04
C HIS A 105 -1.37 8.45 -16.75
N ALA A 106 -0.57 7.66 -16.01
CA ALA A 106 0.10 6.49 -16.56
C ALA A 106 -0.93 5.46 -17.06
N TRP A 107 -2.02 5.25 -16.32
CA TRP A 107 -3.11 4.37 -16.74
C TRP A 107 -3.68 4.80 -18.10
N SER A 108 -4.02 6.08 -18.25
CA SER A 108 -4.56 6.61 -19.52
C SER A 108 -3.56 6.48 -20.67
N LEU A 109 -2.30 6.88 -20.46
CA LEU A 109 -1.25 6.81 -21.48
C LEU A 109 -0.93 5.37 -21.88
N LEU A 110 -0.77 4.47 -20.91
CA LEU A 110 -0.49 3.05 -21.16
C LEU A 110 -1.69 2.37 -21.81
N GLY A 111 -2.92 2.68 -21.41
CA GLY A 111 -4.13 2.17 -22.04
C GLY A 111 -4.19 2.54 -23.52
N ASN A 112 -3.96 3.81 -23.86
CA ASN A 112 -3.95 4.28 -25.25
C ASN A 112 -2.81 3.65 -26.08
N TRP A 113 -1.62 3.54 -25.47
CA TRP A 113 -0.48 2.92 -26.13
C TRP A 113 -0.71 1.42 -26.40
N ILE A 114 -1.29 0.70 -25.44
CA ILE A 114 -1.55 -0.76 -25.56
C ILE A 114 -2.73 -1.04 -26.49
N ALA A 115 -3.71 -0.14 -26.57
CA ALA A 115 -4.79 -0.22 -27.56
C ALA A 115 -4.30 0.07 -29.00
N SER A 116 -3.04 0.50 -29.18
CA SER A 116 -2.51 0.75 -30.51
C SER A 116 -2.24 -0.57 -31.27
N PRO A 117 -2.38 -0.58 -32.62
CA PRO A 117 -2.31 -1.80 -33.44
C PRO A 117 -1.05 -2.68 -33.31
N PRO A 118 0.16 -2.19 -32.97
CA PRO A 118 1.36 -3.03 -33.01
C PRO A 118 1.54 -3.92 -31.78
N VAL A 119 0.74 -3.81 -30.71
CA VAL A 119 0.93 -4.60 -29.48
C VAL A 119 0.19 -5.93 -29.57
N PRO A 120 0.87 -7.08 -29.49
CA PRO A 120 0.21 -8.39 -29.41
C PRO A 120 -0.75 -8.47 -28.22
N GLN A 121 -1.96 -8.99 -28.43
CA GLN A 121 -3.03 -9.00 -27.42
C GLN A 121 -2.66 -9.80 -26.16
N ASP A 122 -1.85 -10.85 -26.29
CA ASP A 122 -1.35 -11.65 -25.17
C ASP A 122 -0.35 -10.88 -24.29
N LEU A 123 0.35 -9.90 -24.85
CA LEU A 123 1.29 -9.03 -24.13
C LEU A 123 0.65 -7.76 -23.57
N ALA A 124 -0.52 -7.37 -24.06
CA ALA A 124 -1.23 -6.16 -23.64
C ALA A 124 -1.43 -6.10 -22.12
N GLY A 125 -2.03 -7.13 -21.51
CA GLY A 125 -2.25 -7.20 -20.06
C GLY A 125 -0.96 -7.15 -19.23
N PRO A 126 0.02 -8.03 -19.50
CA PRO A 126 1.33 -8.01 -18.83
C PRO A 126 2.06 -6.67 -18.93
N LEU A 127 2.12 -6.07 -20.12
CA LEU A 127 2.76 -4.76 -20.34
C LEU A 127 2.05 -3.66 -19.57
N HIS A 128 0.71 -3.69 -19.54
CA HIS A 128 -0.07 -2.72 -18.76
C HIS A 128 0.28 -2.81 -17.27
N ARG A 129 0.29 -4.03 -16.70
CA ARG A 129 0.64 -4.24 -15.27
C ARG A 129 2.06 -3.80 -14.96
N LEU A 130 3.02 -4.17 -15.80
CA LEU A 130 4.42 -3.78 -15.62
C LEU A 130 4.60 -2.25 -15.73
N GLY A 131 3.96 -1.62 -16.71
CA GLY A 131 3.96 -0.18 -16.89
C GLY A 131 3.36 0.56 -15.70
N MET A 132 2.23 0.08 -15.18
CA MET A 132 1.58 0.64 -13.99
C MET A 132 2.45 0.52 -12.74
N GLY A 133 3.05 -0.64 -12.50
CA GLY A 133 4.01 -0.83 -11.42
C GLY A 133 5.23 0.09 -11.57
N GLY A 134 5.76 0.22 -12.80
CA GLY A 134 6.86 1.11 -13.12
C GLY A 134 6.52 2.59 -12.85
N ALA A 135 5.34 3.03 -13.29
CA ALA A 135 4.86 4.39 -13.04
C ALA A 135 4.70 4.68 -11.55
N LEU A 136 4.16 3.72 -10.77
CA LEU A 136 4.08 3.82 -9.32
C LEU A 136 5.47 3.97 -8.69
N LEU A 137 6.44 3.15 -9.08
CA LEU A 137 7.82 3.26 -8.57
C LEU A 137 8.48 4.58 -8.96
N LEU A 138 8.23 5.09 -10.16
CA LEU A 138 8.72 6.41 -10.60
C LEU A 138 8.10 7.55 -9.77
N ALA A 139 6.78 7.51 -9.54
CA ALA A 139 6.09 8.48 -8.69
C ALA A 139 6.68 8.48 -7.28
N LEU A 140 6.91 7.29 -6.71
CA LEU A 140 7.55 7.13 -5.41
C LEU A 140 9.00 7.63 -5.43
N GLY A 141 9.76 7.36 -6.48
CA GLY A 141 11.12 7.89 -6.67
C GLY A 141 11.16 9.42 -6.62
N ALA A 142 10.28 10.08 -7.37
CA ALA A 142 10.12 11.54 -7.33
C ALA A 142 9.73 12.03 -5.93
N LEU A 143 8.76 11.38 -5.29
CA LEU A 143 8.32 11.72 -3.94
C LEU A 143 9.44 11.60 -2.90
N LEU A 144 10.29 10.56 -3.00
CA LEU A 144 11.44 10.35 -2.10
C LEU A 144 12.53 11.41 -2.28
N ILE A 145 12.68 11.96 -3.49
CA ILE A 145 13.58 13.07 -3.78
C ILE A 145 13.02 14.37 -3.20
N LEU A 146 11.72 14.62 -3.39
CA LEU A 146 11.04 15.83 -2.94
C LEU A 146 10.87 15.89 -1.41
N VAL A 147 10.71 14.73 -0.76
CA VAL A 147 10.39 14.60 0.66
C VAL A 147 11.47 13.75 1.38
N PRO A 148 12.59 14.35 1.83
CA PRO A 148 13.74 13.63 2.38
C PRO A 148 13.42 12.71 3.57
N ARG A 149 12.39 13.06 4.35
CA ARG A 149 11.92 12.24 5.48
C ARG A 149 11.42 10.86 5.04
N PHE A 150 10.77 10.76 3.87
CA PHE A 150 10.31 9.48 3.34
C PHE A 150 11.50 8.63 2.90
N ARG A 151 12.52 9.25 2.28
CA ARG A 151 13.78 8.57 1.94
C ARG A 151 14.48 7.98 3.16
N ARG A 152 14.57 8.73 4.26
CA ARG A 152 15.16 8.23 5.51
C ARG A 152 14.40 7.01 6.02
N ARG A 153 13.08 7.11 6.06
CA ARG A 153 12.20 6.03 6.52
C ARG A 153 12.33 4.78 5.64
N LEU A 154 12.32 4.95 4.32
CA LEU A 154 12.51 3.84 3.39
C LEU A 154 13.87 3.15 3.60
N ARG A 155 14.96 3.91 3.79
CA ARG A 155 16.28 3.34 4.11
C ARG A 155 16.27 2.50 5.38
N GLU A 156 15.53 2.93 6.41
CA GLU A 156 15.41 2.18 7.67
C GLU A 156 14.62 0.87 7.46
N CYS A 157 13.56 0.88 6.66
CA CYS A 157 12.69 -0.27 6.41
C CYS A 157 13.19 -1.23 5.30
N ALA A 158 14.01 -0.74 4.38
CA ALA A 158 14.57 -1.47 3.23
C ALA A 158 16.10 -1.65 3.34
N ALA A 159 16.64 -1.61 4.56
CA ALA A 159 18.06 -1.89 4.79
C ALA A 159 18.43 -3.28 4.24
N ALA A 160 19.61 -3.44 3.63
CA ALA A 160 20.02 -4.67 2.95
C ALA A 160 19.89 -5.94 3.83
N GLY A 161 20.22 -5.82 5.13
CA GLY A 161 20.04 -6.91 6.09
C GLY A 161 18.57 -7.34 6.25
N ARG A 162 17.63 -6.38 6.23
CA ARG A 162 16.18 -6.65 6.28
C ARG A 162 15.69 -7.27 4.97
N LEU A 163 16.17 -6.79 3.83
CA LEU A 163 15.81 -7.39 2.54
C LEU A 163 16.18 -8.88 2.48
N ARG A 164 17.42 -9.22 2.89
CA ARG A 164 17.89 -10.61 2.95
C ARG A 164 17.09 -11.45 3.93
N SER A 165 16.90 -10.97 5.17
CA SER A 165 16.13 -11.71 6.18
C SER A 165 14.68 -11.90 5.77
N GLY A 166 14.08 -10.92 5.10
CA GLY A 166 12.72 -11.00 4.59
C GLY A 166 12.59 -12.04 3.49
N LEU A 167 13.53 -12.06 2.55
CA LEU A 167 13.58 -13.09 1.51
C LEU A 167 13.72 -14.49 2.10
N TYR A 168 14.67 -14.72 3.01
CA TYR A 168 14.86 -16.03 3.64
C TYR A 168 13.63 -16.46 4.44
N PHE A 169 13.01 -15.54 5.15
CA PHE A 169 11.76 -15.81 5.88
C PHE A 169 10.65 -16.25 4.92
N THR A 170 10.40 -15.50 3.85
CA THR A 170 9.35 -15.86 2.88
C THR A 170 9.64 -17.20 2.21
N VAL A 171 10.89 -17.45 1.81
CA VAL A 171 11.27 -18.75 1.21
C VAL A 171 11.04 -19.89 2.20
N ALA A 172 11.43 -19.73 3.47
CA ALA A 172 11.19 -20.74 4.51
C ALA A 172 9.70 -21.03 4.70
N VAL A 173 8.86 -19.98 4.76
CA VAL A 173 7.40 -20.14 4.84
C VAL A 173 6.87 -20.89 3.63
N LEU A 174 7.28 -20.53 2.40
CA LEU A 174 6.82 -21.19 1.18
C LEU A 174 7.22 -22.67 1.17
N VAL A 175 8.46 -23.00 1.53
CA VAL A 175 8.93 -24.40 1.63
C VAL A 175 8.06 -25.20 2.60
N VAL A 176 7.72 -24.63 3.76
CA VAL A 176 6.87 -25.31 4.75
C VAL A 176 5.45 -25.48 4.24
N VAL A 177 4.86 -24.44 3.64
CA VAL A 177 3.50 -24.47 3.08
C VAL A 177 3.38 -25.55 2.02
N TYR A 178 4.26 -25.52 1.01
CA TYR A 178 4.24 -26.51 -0.06
C TYR A 178 4.65 -27.90 0.43
N GLY A 179 5.57 -27.99 1.40
CA GLY A 179 5.92 -29.25 2.05
C GLY A 179 4.71 -29.91 2.73
N ILE A 180 3.92 -29.14 3.48
CA ILE A 180 2.69 -29.62 4.12
C ILE A 180 1.65 -30.02 3.08
N LEU A 181 1.42 -29.19 2.05
CA LEU A 181 0.42 -29.48 1.01
C LEU A 181 0.78 -30.72 0.19
N VAL A 182 2.05 -30.88 -0.18
CA VAL A 182 2.54 -32.10 -0.84
C VAL A 182 2.39 -33.29 0.08
N TRP A 183 2.76 -33.19 1.36
CA TRP A 183 2.62 -34.27 2.32
C TRP A 183 1.16 -34.72 2.50
N VAL A 184 0.23 -33.78 2.66
CA VAL A 184 -1.21 -34.05 2.70
C VAL A 184 -1.65 -34.73 1.40
N GLY A 185 -1.22 -34.23 0.25
CA GLY A 185 -1.48 -34.86 -1.05
C GLY A 185 -1.00 -36.31 -1.11
N VAL A 186 0.21 -36.59 -0.61
CA VAL A 186 0.80 -37.94 -0.60
C VAL A 186 -0.01 -38.88 0.29
N LEU A 187 -0.51 -38.39 1.43
CA LEU A 187 -1.37 -39.20 2.30
C LEU A 187 -2.73 -39.53 1.66
N VAL A 188 -3.28 -38.62 0.85
CA VAL A 188 -4.61 -38.78 0.25
C VAL A 188 -4.57 -39.60 -1.05
N ALA A 189 -3.60 -39.33 -1.93
CA ALA A 189 -3.53 -39.91 -3.28
C ALA A 189 -2.34 -40.85 -3.50
N GLY A 190 -1.39 -40.91 -2.56
CA GLY A 190 -0.16 -41.68 -2.69
C GLY A 190 0.96 -40.91 -3.43
N PRO A 191 2.23 -41.30 -3.23
CA PRO A 191 3.39 -40.50 -3.64
C PRO A 191 3.59 -40.39 -5.15
N ARG A 192 3.02 -41.30 -5.95
CA ARG A 192 3.16 -41.31 -7.42
C ARG A 192 2.11 -40.47 -8.14
N GLN A 193 1.15 -39.93 -7.40
CA GLN A 193 -0.03 -39.25 -7.94
C GLN A 193 -0.03 -37.74 -7.64
N VAL A 194 0.91 -37.28 -6.81
CA VAL A 194 1.04 -35.87 -6.41
C VAL A 194 2.08 -35.19 -7.29
N HIS A 195 1.68 -34.11 -7.93
CA HIS A 195 2.59 -33.32 -8.76
C HIS A 195 2.54 -31.86 -8.32
N LEU A 196 3.71 -31.28 -8.05
CA LEU A 196 3.83 -29.83 -7.92
C LEU A 196 4.01 -29.25 -9.32
N THR A 197 2.99 -28.52 -9.77
CA THR A 197 2.98 -27.87 -11.08
C THR A 197 3.35 -26.41 -10.91
N MET A 198 4.37 -25.97 -11.65
CA MET A 198 4.74 -24.56 -11.73
C MET A 198 4.02 -23.90 -12.92
N PRO A 199 3.63 -22.62 -12.80
CA PRO A 199 3.14 -21.87 -13.96
C PRO A 199 4.25 -21.77 -15.02
N PRO A 200 3.92 -21.75 -16.32
CA PRO A 200 4.91 -21.55 -17.37
C PRO A 200 5.52 -20.15 -17.27
N VAL A 201 6.82 -20.04 -16.99
CA VAL A 201 7.52 -18.75 -16.84
C VAL A 201 8.19 -18.34 -18.16
N LEU A 202 7.39 -18.15 -19.21
CA LEU A 202 7.86 -17.75 -20.54
C LEU A 202 7.04 -16.57 -21.07
N GLY A 203 7.69 -15.69 -21.85
CA GLY A 203 7.05 -14.58 -22.56
C GLY A 203 6.12 -13.73 -21.68
N ALA A 204 4.84 -13.67 -22.06
CA ALA A 204 3.77 -12.92 -21.41
C ALA A 204 3.65 -13.21 -19.91
N THR A 205 3.73 -14.47 -19.50
CA THR A 205 3.57 -14.87 -18.10
C THR A 205 4.72 -14.35 -17.24
N ALA A 206 5.96 -14.41 -17.74
CA ALA A 206 7.12 -13.87 -17.02
C ALA A 206 6.99 -12.35 -16.82
N MET A 207 6.50 -11.63 -17.84
CA MET A 207 6.23 -10.19 -17.74
C MET A 207 5.12 -9.88 -16.74
N LEU A 208 4.07 -10.71 -16.70
CA LEU A 208 2.98 -10.54 -15.75
C LEU A 208 3.45 -10.76 -14.31
N ILE A 209 4.21 -11.83 -14.06
CA ILE A 209 4.85 -12.12 -12.77
C ILE A 209 5.73 -10.95 -12.34
N LEU A 210 6.59 -10.45 -13.23
CA LEU A 210 7.43 -9.29 -12.94
C LEU A 210 6.59 -8.04 -12.63
N GLY A 211 5.56 -7.76 -13.43
CA GLY A 211 4.66 -6.64 -13.24
C GLY A 211 3.97 -6.69 -11.88
N GLN A 212 3.50 -7.87 -11.44
CA GLN A 212 2.92 -8.05 -10.11
C GLN A 212 3.94 -7.85 -8.98
N GLY A 213 5.19 -8.30 -9.17
CA GLY A 213 6.25 -8.04 -8.20
C GLY A 213 6.56 -6.55 -8.06
N VAL A 214 6.59 -5.82 -9.17
CA VAL A 214 6.83 -4.37 -9.20
C VAL A 214 5.66 -3.61 -8.55
N ILE A 215 4.41 -3.99 -8.84
CA ILE A 215 3.20 -3.41 -8.21
C ILE A 215 3.22 -3.65 -6.71
N ALA A 216 3.37 -4.91 -6.26
CA ALA A 216 3.38 -5.27 -4.86
C ALA A 216 4.50 -4.55 -4.08
N LEU A 217 5.68 -4.40 -4.69
CA LEU A 217 6.76 -3.61 -4.10
C LEU A 217 6.38 -2.12 -3.96
N GLY A 218 5.86 -1.51 -5.03
CA GLY A 218 5.47 -0.11 -5.02
C GLY A 218 4.36 0.18 -4.02
N GLU A 219 3.32 -0.64 -4.00
CA GLU A 219 2.20 -0.50 -3.07
C GLU A 219 2.66 -0.65 -1.62
N GLU A 220 3.48 -1.65 -1.28
CA GLU A 220 3.92 -1.81 0.11
C GLU A 220 4.90 -0.71 0.56
N ILE A 221 5.75 -0.19 -0.34
CA ILE A 221 6.56 1.02 -0.07
C ILE A 221 5.64 2.20 0.24
N PHE A 222 4.61 2.41 -0.58
CA PHE A 222 3.70 3.53 -0.44
C PHE A 222 2.85 3.41 0.83
N TYR A 223 2.11 2.33 0.97
CA TYR A 223 1.13 2.14 2.02
C TYR A 223 1.76 1.87 3.38
N ARG A 224 2.74 0.96 3.49
CA ARG A 224 3.33 0.61 4.81
C ARG A 224 4.58 1.42 5.07
N GLY A 225 5.42 1.52 4.05
CA GLY A 225 6.69 2.23 4.10
C GLY A 225 6.49 3.73 4.32
N ILE A 226 5.47 4.36 3.74
CA ILE A 226 5.22 5.80 3.86
C ILE A 226 3.93 6.06 4.66
N LEU A 227 2.75 5.82 4.08
CA LEU A 227 1.46 6.28 4.62
C LEU A 227 1.22 5.83 6.07
N GLN A 228 1.40 4.54 6.37
CA GLN A 228 1.07 3.99 7.69
C GLN A 228 1.76 4.73 8.83
N GLY A 229 3.05 5.04 8.72
CA GLY A 229 3.66 5.82 9.79
C GLY A 229 3.76 7.32 9.57
N GLU A 230 3.36 7.86 8.43
CA GLU A 230 2.93 9.26 8.37
C GLU A 230 1.67 9.45 9.21
N VAL A 231 0.66 8.59 9.01
CA VAL A 231 -0.57 8.58 9.82
C VAL A 231 -0.24 8.35 11.30
N SER A 232 0.61 7.36 11.62
CA SER A 232 1.04 7.18 13.00
C SER A 232 1.73 8.43 13.56
N ARG A 233 2.56 9.15 12.80
CA ARG A 233 3.22 10.37 13.29
C ARG A 233 2.20 11.47 13.56
N MET A 234 1.22 11.63 12.69
CA MET A 234 0.15 12.61 12.87
C MET A 234 -0.66 12.35 14.13
N LEU A 235 -0.98 11.08 14.39
CA LEU A 235 -1.68 10.68 15.61
C LEU A 235 -0.88 11.03 16.88
N VAL A 236 0.47 10.94 16.85
CA VAL A 236 1.30 11.46 17.97
C VAL A 236 1.06 12.96 18.17
N LYS A 237 1.11 13.74 17.09
CA LYS A 237 0.92 15.20 17.15
C LYS A 237 -0.49 15.57 17.61
N ALA A 238 -1.48 14.74 17.26
CA ALA A 238 -2.86 14.83 17.72
C ALA A 238 -3.04 14.55 19.22
N GLY A 239 -1.98 14.20 19.95
CA GLY A 239 -2.03 13.91 21.38
C GLY A 239 -2.30 12.43 21.70
N MET A 240 -2.25 11.53 20.71
CA MET A 240 -2.41 10.09 20.96
C MET A 240 -1.14 9.48 21.57
N ALA A 241 -1.10 9.47 22.91
CA ALA A 241 0.03 8.98 23.67
C ALA A 241 0.19 7.45 23.57
N ASN A 242 -0.91 6.68 23.55
CA ASN A 242 -0.84 5.22 23.55
C ASN A 242 -0.29 4.69 22.21
N PRO A 243 0.89 4.03 22.19
CA PRO A 243 1.53 3.58 20.96
C PRO A 243 0.77 2.44 20.27
N ARG A 244 0.05 1.60 21.03
CA ARG A 244 -0.75 0.49 20.49
C ARG A 244 -1.96 1.02 19.74
N ASN A 245 -2.75 1.89 20.37
CA ASN A 245 -3.95 2.47 19.75
C ASN A 245 -3.57 3.24 18.47
N ARG A 246 -2.46 3.97 18.53
CA ARG A 246 -1.92 4.71 17.40
C ARG A 246 -1.57 3.82 16.20
N ARG A 247 -0.88 2.70 16.43
CA ARG A 247 -0.55 1.74 15.37
C ARG A 247 -1.80 1.10 14.79
N MET A 248 -2.74 0.69 15.65
CA MET A 248 -4.00 0.07 15.20
C MET A 248 -4.83 1.03 14.35
N LEU A 249 -4.94 2.30 14.74
CA LEU A 249 -5.65 3.30 13.95
C LEU A 249 -4.94 3.60 12.63
N ALA A 250 -3.62 3.77 12.65
CA ALA A 250 -2.86 3.98 11.42
C ALA A 250 -3.01 2.81 10.43
N LEU A 251 -2.91 1.57 10.93
CA LEU A 251 -3.13 0.35 10.18
C LEU A 251 -4.56 0.29 9.62
N GLY A 252 -5.58 0.58 10.45
CA GLY A 252 -6.98 0.59 10.04
C GLY A 252 -7.28 1.63 8.96
N THR A 253 -6.79 2.86 9.13
CA THR A 253 -6.97 3.96 8.17
C THR A 253 -6.32 3.65 6.82
N VAL A 254 -5.08 3.16 6.83
CA VAL A 254 -4.35 2.82 5.60
C VAL A 254 -4.98 1.60 4.91
N SER A 255 -5.49 0.63 5.68
CA SER A 255 -6.17 -0.53 5.10
C SER A 255 -7.51 -0.17 4.48
N LEU A 256 -8.26 0.76 5.11
CA LEU A 256 -9.49 1.31 4.56
C LEU A 256 -9.23 2.02 3.23
N LEU A 257 -8.21 2.89 3.17
CA LEU A 257 -7.82 3.58 1.95
C LEU A 257 -7.45 2.58 0.84
N PHE A 258 -6.61 1.59 1.17
CA PHE A 258 -6.23 0.54 0.23
C PHE A 258 -7.45 -0.22 -0.33
N GLY A 259 -8.39 -0.60 0.53
CA GLY A 259 -9.62 -1.26 0.11
C GLY A 259 -10.48 -0.40 -0.83
N LEU A 260 -10.58 0.90 -0.54
CA LEU A 260 -11.30 1.86 -1.39
C LEU A 260 -10.60 2.12 -2.73
N GLU A 261 -9.28 2.01 -2.82
CA GLU A 261 -8.57 2.17 -4.11
C GLU A 261 -8.76 0.97 -5.05
N HIS A 262 -9.20 -0.18 -4.54
CA HIS A 262 -9.43 -1.38 -5.34
C HIS A 262 -10.84 -1.50 -5.91
N VAL A 263 -11.75 -0.61 -5.53
CA VAL A 263 -13.12 -0.61 -6.05
C VAL A 263 -13.25 0.36 -7.23
N GLY A 264 -13.83 -0.15 -8.31
CA GLY A 264 -13.96 0.58 -9.57
C GLY A 264 -15.40 0.99 -9.89
N PRO A 265 -15.59 2.00 -10.74
CA PRO A 265 -16.92 2.32 -11.25
C PRO A 265 -17.50 1.13 -12.03
N GLY A 266 -18.82 0.93 -11.94
CA GLY A 266 -19.53 -0.13 -12.66
C GLY A 266 -19.56 -1.50 -11.97
N MET A 267 -18.95 -1.66 -10.79
CA MET A 267 -19.12 -2.87 -9.98
C MET A 267 -20.56 -2.98 -9.44
N THR A 268 -21.11 -4.20 -9.43
CA THR A 268 -22.34 -4.46 -8.65
C THR A 268 -22.07 -4.32 -7.16
N ARG A 269 -23.13 -4.21 -6.35
CA ARG A 269 -22.99 -4.12 -4.89
C ARG A 269 -22.24 -5.31 -4.31
N GLU A 270 -22.49 -6.51 -4.82
CA GLU A 270 -21.83 -7.74 -4.37
C GLU A 270 -20.34 -7.73 -4.73
N MET A 271 -20.00 -7.35 -5.97
CA MET A 271 -18.61 -7.25 -6.43
C MET A 271 -17.84 -6.18 -5.65
N PHE A 272 -18.47 -5.03 -5.40
CA PHE A 272 -17.93 -3.96 -4.57
C PHE A 272 -17.58 -4.49 -3.18
N LEU A 273 -18.54 -5.11 -2.50
CA LEU A 273 -18.36 -5.58 -1.12
C LEU A 273 -17.28 -6.67 -1.05
N ALA A 274 -17.30 -7.62 -1.97
CA ALA A 274 -16.30 -8.69 -2.02
C ALA A 274 -14.89 -8.14 -2.26
N THR A 275 -14.72 -7.26 -3.25
CA THR A 275 -13.41 -6.67 -3.60
C THR A 275 -12.89 -5.79 -2.47
N PHE A 276 -13.76 -4.92 -1.92
CA PHE A 276 -13.42 -4.05 -0.80
C PHE A 276 -13.00 -4.85 0.43
N LEU A 277 -13.82 -5.81 0.87
CA LEU A 277 -13.52 -6.61 2.06
C LEU A 277 -12.25 -7.43 1.88
N TYR A 278 -12.05 -8.01 0.69
CA TYR A 278 -10.83 -8.75 0.38
C TYR A 278 -9.59 -7.85 0.49
N ALA A 279 -9.56 -6.74 -0.25
CA ALA A 279 -8.44 -5.81 -0.26
C ALA A 279 -8.20 -5.20 1.12
N PHE A 280 -9.26 -4.84 1.85
CA PHE A 280 -9.19 -4.34 3.23
C PHE A 280 -8.56 -5.37 4.17
N CYS A 281 -9.06 -6.61 4.19
CA CYS A 281 -8.58 -7.67 5.06
C CYS A 281 -7.13 -8.04 4.75
N MET A 282 -6.76 -8.15 3.48
CA MET A 282 -5.38 -8.43 3.07
C MET A 282 -4.44 -7.27 3.45
N SER A 283 -4.89 -6.03 3.30
CA SER A 283 -4.15 -4.83 3.68
C SER A 283 -3.94 -4.73 5.21
N LEU A 284 -4.95 -5.08 6.01
CA LEU A 284 -4.81 -5.22 7.46
C LEU A 284 -3.72 -6.24 7.81
N LEU A 285 -3.72 -7.36 7.09
CA LEU A 285 -2.79 -8.46 7.33
C LEU A 285 -1.34 -8.07 6.99
N PHE A 286 -1.12 -7.45 5.83
CA PHE A 286 0.20 -6.95 5.43
C PHE A 286 0.67 -5.80 6.33
N GLY A 287 -0.23 -4.92 6.75
CA GLY A 287 0.05 -3.87 7.73
C GLY A 287 0.46 -4.44 9.08
N PHE A 288 -0.20 -5.51 9.53
CA PHE A 288 0.14 -6.18 10.79
C PHE A 288 1.47 -6.93 10.69
N LEU A 289 1.70 -7.62 9.57
CA LEU A 289 2.99 -8.24 9.23
C LEU A 289 4.13 -7.21 9.25
N PHE A 290 3.87 -6.00 8.74
CA PHE A 290 4.82 -4.89 8.79
C PHE A 290 5.08 -4.40 10.21
N GLU A 291 4.04 -4.25 11.05
CA GLU A 291 4.20 -3.85 12.45
C GLU A 291 4.99 -4.87 13.28
N LEU A 292 4.83 -6.16 12.99
CA LEU A 292 5.56 -7.23 13.66
C LEU A 292 7.02 -7.32 13.21
N THR A 293 7.28 -7.18 11.91
CA THR A 293 8.60 -7.45 11.33
C THR A 293 9.44 -6.19 11.07
N GLY A 294 8.81 -5.03 10.96
CA GLY A 294 9.44 -3.79 10.48
C GLY A 294 10.09 -3.94 9.10
N ASN A 295 9.71 -4.95 8.32
CA ASN A 295 10.45 -5.39 7.14
C ASN A 295 9.57 -5.31 5.89
N LEU A 296 9.89 -4.34 5.00
CA LEU A 296 9.15 -4.16 3.76
C LEU A 296 9.27 -5.36 2.82
N ALA A 297 10.40 -6.07 2.80
CA ALA A 297 10.56 -7.22 1.91
C ALA A 297 9.57 -8.34 2.25
N VAL A 298 9.33 -8.60 3.54
CA VAL A 298 8.36 -9.61 3.97
C VAL A 298 6.96 -9.25 3.48
N CYS A 299 6.56 -7.98 3.65
CA CYS A 299 5.25 -7.49 3.18
C CYS A 299 5.13 -7.52 1.67
N SER A 300 6.11 -6.99 0.94
CA SER A 300 6.12 -6.98 -0.53
C SER A 300 6.09 -8.38 -1.12
N LEU A 301 6.83 -9.33 -0.53
CA LEU A 301 6.83 -10.71 -1.02
C LEU A 301 5.53 -11.45 -0.66
N ALA A 302 4.95 -11.20 0.51
CA ALA A 302 3.64 -11.75 0.88
C ALA A 302 2.53 -11.21 -0.04
N HIS A 303 2.56 -9.91 -0.33
CA HIS A 303 1.65 -9.27 -1.27
C HIS A 303 1.87 -9.80 -2.69
N PHE A 304 3.12 -9.89 -3.14
CA PHE A 304 3.44 -10.48 -4.44
C PHE A 304 2.91 -11.92 -4.56
N PHE A 305 3.13 -12.76 -3.55
CA PHE A 305 2.60 -14.12 -3.51
C PHE A 305 1.07 -14.14 -3.57
N ASN A 306 0.41 -13.28 -2.81
CA ASN A 306 -1.04 -13.10 -2.89
C ASN A 306 -1.50 -12.77 -4.32
N ASN A 307 -0.82 -11.87 -5.02
CA ASN A 307 -1.15 -11.52 -6.40
C ASN A 307 -0.95 -12.70 -7.35
N LEU A 308 0.07 -13.52 -7.13
CA LEU A 308 0.27 -14.75 -7.91
C LEU A 308 -0.88 -15.74 -7.69
N ILE A 309 -1.29 -15.98 -6.44
CA ILE A 309 -2.40 -16.90 -6.13
C ILE A 309 -3.71 -16.40 -6.75
N VAL A 310 -4.06 -15.12 -6.58
CA VAL A 310 -5.30 -14.54 -7.13
C VAL A 310 -5.35 -14.62 -8.65
N LEU A 311 -4.21 -14.57 -9.33
CA LEU A 311 -4.12 -14.67 -10.78
C LEU A 311 -3.98 -16.11 -11.30
N GLY A 312 -3.98 -17.12 -10.42
CA GLY A 312 -3.72 -18.51 -10.83
C GLY A 312 -2.28 -18.74 -11.32
N LEU A 313 -1.35 -17.87 -10.94
CA LEU A 313 0.08 -17.91 -11.27
C LEU A 313 0.93 -18.45 -10.11
N GLY A 314 0.29 -19.01 -9.09
CA GLY A 314 0.97 -19.71 -8.01
C GLY A 314 1.39 -21.13 -8.41
N PRO A 315 2.42 -21.71 -7.78
CA PRO A 315 2.63 -23.14 -7.80
C PRO A 315 1.40 -23.88 -7.25
N THR A 316 0.98 -24.95 -7.90
CA THR A 316 -0.19 -25.75 -7.51
C THR A 316 0.18 -27.21 -7.25
N VAL A 317 -0.45 -27.82 -6.26
CA VAL A 317 -0.35 -29.26 -5.99
C VAL A 317 -1.55 -29.92 -6.65
N SER A 318 -1.26 -30.72 -7.68
CA SER A 318 -2.25 -31.48 -8.44
C SER A 318 -2.42 -32.88 -7.83
N LEU A 319 -3.68 -33.31 -7.70
CA LEU A 319 -4.09 -34.64 -7.24
C LEU A 319 -5.01 -35.26 -8.32
N PRO A 320 -5.11 -36.59 -8.42
CA PRO A 320 -6.04 -37.22 -9.36
C PRO A 320 -7.49 -37.21 -8.85
N GLY A 321 -8.42 -37.36 -9.79
CA GLY A 321 -9.85 -37.49 -9.50
C GLY A 321 -10.55 -36.15 -9.19
N PRO A 322 -11.70 -36.15 -8.49
CA PRO A 322 -12.51 -34.95 -8.25
C PRO A 322 -11.86 -33.93 -7.31
N LEU A 323 -10.74 -34.28 -6.66
CA LEU A 323 -9.92 -33.41 -5.82
C LEU A 323 -8.77 -32.76 -6.60
N ALA A 324 -8.99 -32.46 -7.90
CA ALA A 324 -7.96 -32.17 -8.90
C ALA A 324 -6.88 -31.14 -8.49
N ALA A 325 -7.22 -30.20 -7.60
CA ALA A 325 -6.27 -29.34 -6.92
C ALA A 325 -6.90 -28.80 -5.63
N PHE A 326 -6.06 -28.38 -4.67
CA PHE A 326 -6.54 -27.46 -3.63
C PHE A 326 -7.02 -26.16 -4.27
N GLY A 327 -8.08 -25.55 -3.75
CA GLY A 327 -8.52 -24.23 -4.21
C GLY A 327 -7.52 -23.13 -3.86
N ASP A 328 -7.47 -22.05 -4.64
CA ASP A 328 -6.52 -20.93 -4.47
C ASP A 328 -6.51 -20.37 -3.04
N GLY A 329 -7.70 -20.26 -2.43
CA GLY A 329 -7.84 -19.82 -1.04
C GLY A 329 -7.08 -20.68 -0.03
N VAL A 330 -6.87 -21.98 -0.29
CA VAL A 330 -6.11 -22.88 0.58
C VAL A 330 -4.64 -22.49 0.63
N TYR A 331 -4.02 -22.20 -0.53
CA TYR A 331 -2.60 -21.81 -0.59
C TYR A 331 -2.37 -20.50 0.15
N LEU A 332 -3.25 -19.51 -0.08
CA LEU A 332 -3.14 -18.22 0.58
C LEU A 332 -3.34 -18.36 2.09
N MET A 333 -4.39 -19.07 2.54
CA MET A 333 -4.65 -19.25 3.97
C MET A 333 -3.55 -20.07 4.66
N ALA A 334 -3.00 -21.09 4.00
CA ALA A 334 -1.86 -21.85 4.52
C ALA A 334 -0.61 -20.95 4.63
N PHE A 335 -0.29 -20.19 3.59
CA PHE A 335 0.83 -19.26 3.61
C PHE A 335 0.74 -18.24 4.74
N LEU A 336 -0.43 -17.63 4.91
CA LEU A 336 -0.67 -16.67 5.97
C LEU A 336 -0.57 -17.36 7.34
N SER A 337 -1.25 -18.48 7.53
CA SER A 337 -1.24 -19.21 8.82
C SER A 337 0.18 -19.60 9.24
N ILE A 338 0.97 -20.17 8.33
CA ILE A 338 2.37 -20.53 8.59
C ILE A 338 3.25 -19.30 8.84
N THR A 339 3.03 -18.21 8.09
CA THR A 339 3.69 -16.92 8.34
C THR A 339 3.49 -16.47 9.79
N PHE A 340 2.24 -16.48 10.27
CA PHE A 340 1.91 -16.06 11.63
C PHE A 340 2.47 -17.01 12.70
N VAL A 341 2.46 -18.32 12.45
CA VAL A 341 3.10 -19.30 13.34
C VAL A 341 4.60 -19.04 13.45
N PHE A 342 5.29 -18.82 12.32
CA PHE A 342 6.72 -18.51 12.31
C PHE A 342 7.02 -17.22 13.08
N LEU A 343 6.24 -16.16 12.87
CA LEU A 343 6.41 -14.90 13.61
C LEU A 343 6.16 -15.09 15.11
N PHE A 344 5.15 -15.87 15.49
CA PHE A 344 4.90 -16.18 16.88
C PHE A 344 6.08 -16.93 17.52
N LEU A 345 6.61 -17.95 16.84
CA LEU A 345 7.78 -18.70 17.30
C LEU A 345 9.03 -17.82 17.41
N LEU A 346 9.28 -16.95 16.42
CA LEU A 346 10.40 -16.01 16.44
C LEU A 346 10.25 -14.94 17.54
N SER A 347 9.03 -14.52 17.86
CA SER A 347 8.80 -13.53 18.92
C SER A 347 9.06 -14.06 20.34
N ARG A 348 9.07 -15.38 20.52
CA ARG A 348 9.45 -16.02 21.80
C ARG A 348 10.95 -15.98 22.08
N ASP A 349 11.78 -15.74 21.06
CA ASP A 349 13.23 -15.64 21.19
C ASP A 349 13.70 -14.23 20.78
N PRO A 350 13.91 -13.32 21.75
CA PRO A 350 14.31 -11.93 21.47
C PRO A 350 15.60 -11.80 20.64
N SER A 351 16.46 -12.82 20.67
CA SER A 351 17.71 -12.84 19.90
C SER A 351 17.49 -13.11 18.39
N LYS A 352 16.33 -13.64 18.02
CA LYS A 352 15.95 -14.04 16.65
C LYS A 352 14.86 -13.17 16.04
N SER A 353 14.43 -12.12 16.74
CA SER A 353 13.38 -11.24 16.23
C SER A 353 13.83 -10.54 14.93
N LEU A 354 13.00 -10.63 13.90
CA LEU A 354 13.22 -9.97 12.60
C LEU A 354 13.22 -8.43 12.68
N ALA A 355 12.78 -7.87 13.81
CA ALA A 355 13.04 -6.50 14.20
C ALA A 355 13.33 -6.37 15.71
N PRO A 356 14.26 -5.51 16.13
CA PRO A 356 14.22 -5.00 17.49
C PRO A 356 12.97 -4.12 17.59
N ILE A 357 11.95 -4.54 18.34
CA ILE A 357 10.87 -3.65 18.77
C ILE A 357 11.47 -2.64 19.74
N ARG A 358 12.25 -1.69 19.24
CA ARG A 358 12.62 -0.50 20.00
C ARG A 358 11.53 0.54 19.74
N PRO A 359 10.71 0.89 20.74
CA PRO A 359 9.92 2.10 20.66
C PRO A 359 10.89 3.27 20.50
N ARG A 360 10.59 4.18 19.56
CA ARG A 360 11.00 5.58 19.69
C ARG A 360 9.84 6.35 20.27
#